data_AF-A0A6M8BMM9-F1
#
_entry.id   AF-A0A6M8BMM9-F1
#
_cell.length_a   1.000
_cell.length_b   1.000
_cell.length_c   1.000
_cell.angle_alpha   90.00
_cell.angle_beta   90.00
_cell.angle_gamma   90.00
#
_symmetry.space_group_name_H-M   'P 1'
#
loop_
_entity.id
_entity.type
_entity.pdbx_description
1 polymer ?
#
loop_
_entity_poly.entity_id
_entity_poly.type
_entity_poly.pdbx_seq_one_letter_code
_entity_poly.pdbx_strand_id
1 'polypeptide(L)'
;MGTLRNRQWVYDFAVFRAYYALFYVAEALLDKKGLSFSSHAAVISAFGQYLARPGKVPLDLHRQLIDAQALRTRADYDIYPNLSKQDAQMLIAQADAFLAIARQVFS
;
A
#
# COMPACT_ATOMS: atom_id res chain seq x y z
N MET A 1 -31.88 -3.33 15.57
CA MET A 1 -30.59 -2.65 15.89
C MET A 1 -29.45 -3.51 15.33
N GLY A 2 -29.13 -3.42 14.02
CA GLY A 2 -28.23 -4.43 13.41
C GLY A 2 -27.86 -4.28 11.92
N THR A 3 -27.54 -3.08 11.42
CA THR A 3 -27.10 -2.92 10.00
C THR A 3 -25.88 -2.01 9.79
N LEU A 4 -25.48 -1.21 10.79
CA LEU A 4 -24.35 -0.28 10.65
C LEU A 4 -22.98 -0.94 10.82
N ARG A 5 -22.90 -2.08 11.52
CA ARG A 5 -21.64 -2.79 11.77
C ARG A 5 -21.07 -3.53 10.55
N ASN A 6 -21.91 -3.87 9.56
CA ASN A 6 -21.47 -4.64 8.39
C ASN A 6 -20.69 -3.82 7.36
N ARG A 7 -21.04 -2.55 7.13
CA ARG A 7 -20.37 -1.74 6.10
C ARG A 7 -18.99 -1.26 6.53
N GLN A 8 -18.84 -0.90 7.81
CA GLN A 8 -17.55 -0.45 8.35
C GLN A 8 -16.49 -1.56 8.25
N TRP A 9 -16.84 -2.77 8.68
CA TRP A 9 -15.94 -3.92 8.60
C TRP A 9 -15.47 -4.23 7.17
N VAL A 10 -16.35 -4.07 6.17
CA VAL A 10 -15.99 -4.28 4.76
C VAL A 10 -14.97 -3.23 4.30
N TYR A 11 -15.10 -1.98 4.73
CA TYR A 11 -14.15 -0.91 4.37
C TYR A 11 -12.81 -1.10 5.06
N ASP A 12 -12.80 -1.41 6.35
CA ASP A 12 -11.57 -1.71 7.09
C ASP A 12 -10.84 -2.89 6.43
N PHE A 13 -11.56 -3.98 6.12
CA PHE A 13 -11.01 -5.14 5.44
C PHE A 13 -10.44 -4.81 4.05
N ALA A 14 -11.16 -4.01 3.26
CA ALA A 14 -10.70 -3.58 1.94
C ALA A 14 -9.42 -2.73 2.02
N VAL A 15 -9.34 -1.79 2.96
CA VAL A 15 -8.15 -0.98 3.23
C VAL A 15 -6.95 -1.88 3.56
N PHE A 16 -7.11 -2.83 4.47
CA PHE A 16 -6.04 -3.76 4.83
C PHE A 16 -5.55 -4.58 3.63
N ARG A 17 -6.48 -5.12 2.83
CA ARG A 17 -6.13 -5.92 1.65
C ARG A 17 -5.43 -5.10 0.57
N ALA A 18 -5.92 -3.89 0.29
CA ALA A 18 -5.32 -3.00 -0.68
C ALA A 18 -3.93 -2.53 -0.24
N TYR A 19 -3.75 -2.23 1.04
CA TYR A 19 -2.45 -1.92 1.62
C TYR A 19 -1.44 -3.06 1.44
N TYR A 20 -1.80 -4.30 1.78
CA TYR A 20 -0.86 -5.42 1.63
C TYR A 20 -0.56 -5.73 0.16
N ALA A 21 -1.53 -5.51 -0.75
CA ALA A 21 -1.27 -5.61 -2.18
C ALA A 21 -0.21 -4.60 -2.64
N LEU A 22 -0.31 -3.34 -2.23
CA LEU A 22 0.71 -2.32 -2.48
C LEU A 22 2.08 -2.73 -1.94
N PHE A 23 2.10 -3.19 -0.69
CA PHE A 23 3.32 -3.58 -0.01
C PHE A 23 4.03 -4.75 -0.69
N TYR A 24 3.30 -5.82 -1.03
CA TYR A 24 3.89 -6.98 -1.71
C TYR A 24 4.40 -6.66 -3.11
N VAL A 25 3.74 -5.75 -3.83
CA VAL A 25 4.26 -5.29 -5.12
C VAL A 25 5.56 -4.52 -4.94
N ALA A 26 5.67 -3.67 -3.91
CA ALA A 26 6.92 -2.97 -3.59
C ALA A 26 8.05 -3.95 -3.22
N GLU A 27 7.75 -4.98 -2.40
CA GLU A 27 8.71 -6.04 -2.08
C GLU A 27 9.17 -6.81 -3.32
N ALA A 28 8.24 -7.24 -4.18
CA ALA A 28 8.58 -7.97 -5.41
C ALA A 28 9.47 -7.15 -6.35
N LEU A 29 9.24 -5.84 -6.45
CA LEU A 29 10.07 -4.94 -7.27
C LEU A 29 11.49 -4.78 -6.71
N LEU A 30 11.64 -4.78 -5.39
CA LEU A 30 12.95 -4.77 -4.73
C LEU A 30 13.65 -6.14 -4.88
N ASP A 31 12.90 -7.23 -4.76
CA ASP A 31 13.40 -8.59 -4.92
C ASP A 31 13.93 -8.84 -6.34
N LYS A 32 13.27 -8.29 -7.38
CA LYS A 32 13.81 -8.28 -8.77
C LYS A 32 15.19 -7.60 -8.88
N LYS A 33 15.56 -6.74 -7.91
CA LYS A 33 16.89 -6.11 -7.81
C LYS A 33 17.84 -6.85 -6.88
N GLY A 34 17.45 -8.01 -6.35
CA GLY A 34 18.21 -8.77 -5.36
C GLY A 34 18.22 -8.13 -3.97
N LEU A 35 17.24 -7.27 -3.68
CA LEU A 35 17.13 -6.57 -2.40
C LEU A 35 15.92 -7.11 -1.62
N SER A 36 16.16 -7.59 -0.41
CA SER A 36 15.13 -8.09 0.50
C SER A 36 15.31 -7.49 1.89
N PHE A 37 14.19 -7.19 2.55
CA PHE A 37 14.17 -6.50 3.83
C PHE A 37 13.14 -7.15 4.76
N SER A 38 13.40 -7.16 6.06
CA SER A 38 12.56 -7.81 7.07
C SER A 38 11.58 -6.87 7.77
N SER A 39 11.56 -5.58 7.42
CA SER A 39 10.66 -4.61 8.04
C SER A 39 9.99 -3.70 7.03
N HIS A 40 8.74 -3.33 7.33
CA HIS A 40 7.94 -2.42 6.49
C HIS A 40 8.65 -1.09 6.23
N ALA A 41 9.24 -0.48 7.26
CA ALA A 41 9.97 0.78 7.13
C ALA A 41 11.19 0.64 6.22
N ALA A 42 11.90 -0.49 6.28
CA ALA A 42 13.05 -0.75 5.41
C ALA A 42 12.62 -0.94 3.94
N VAL A 43 11.53 -1.67 3.69
CA VAL A 43 10.95 -1.83 2.33
C VAL A 43 10.57 -0.47 1.75
N ILE A 44 9.86 0.37 2.50
CA ILE A 44 9.43 1.71 2.03
C ILE A 44 10.64 2.58 1.71
N SER A 45 11.61 2.64 2.63
CA SER A 45 12.85 3.42 2.45
C SER A 45 13.64 2.95 1.22
N ALA A 46 13.81 1.63 1.08
CA ALA A 46 14.50 1.04 -0.05
C ALA A 46 13.79 1.27 -1.37
N PHE A 47 12.46 1.19 -1.39
CA PHE A 47 11.64 1.52 -2.57
C PHE A 47 11.91 2.95 -3.03
N GLY A 48 11.89 3.90 -2.09
CA GLY A 48 12.24 5.30 -2.33
C GLY A 48 13.65 5.47 -2.90
N GLN A 49 14.64 4.83 -2.27
CA GLN A 49 16.05 4.97 -2.60
C GLN A 49 16.44 4.33 -3.94
N TYR A 50 15.96 3.12 -4.22
CA TYR A 50 16.46 2.29 -5.33
C TYR A 50 15.57 2.27 -6.57
N LEU A 51 14.29 2.63 -6.42
CA LEU A 51 13.30 2.62 -7.50
C LEU A 51 12.79 4.02 -7.82
N ALA A 52 12.25 4.74 -6.84
CA ALA A 52 11.61 6.03 -7.10
C ALA A 52 12.62 7.17 -7.36
N ARG A 53 13.60 7.39 -6.46
CA ARG A 53 14.60 8.45 -6.61
C ARG A 53 15.42 8.34 -7.91
N PRO A 54 15.82 7.14 -8.37
CA PRO A 54 16.52 6.99 -9.65
C PRO A 54 15.60 7.08 -10.88
N GLY A 55 14.29 7.29 -10.70
CA GLY A 55 13.33 7.42 -11.80
C GLY A 55 12.93 6.11 -12.48
N LYS A 56 13.15 4.95 -11.84
CA LYS A 56 12.73 3.65 -12.38
C LYS A 56 11.21 3.44 -12.25
N VAL A 57 10.61 4.13 -11.30
CA VAL A 57 9.16 4.22 -11.12
C VAL A 57 8.81 5.69 -10.80
N PRO A 58 7.56 6.12 -11.02
CA PRO A 58 7.13 7.48 -10.66
C PRO A 58 7.34 7.77 -9.17
N LEU A 59 7.80 8.99 -8.86
CA LEU A 59 8.07 9.42 -7.48
C LEU A 59 6.82 9.37 -6.58
N ASP A 60 5.66 9.64 -7.17
CA ASP A 60 4.37 9.62 -6.47
C ASP A 60 4.04 8.26 -5.87
N LEU A 61 4.55 7.17 -6.46
CA LEU A 61 4.36 5.82 -5.90
C LEU A 61 5.01 5.71 -4.51
N HIS A 62 6.21 6.26 -4.32
CA HIS A 62 6.86 6.24 -3.01
C HIS A 62 6.04 7.03 -1.97
N ARG A 63 5.46 8.17 -2.37
CA ARG A 63 4.57 8.94 -1.50
C ARG A 63 3.32 8.12 -1.13
N GLN A 64 2.67 7.50 -2.11
CA GLN A 64 1.49 6.66 -1.90
C GLN A 64 1.78 5.50 -0.94
N LEU A 65 2.96 4.87 -1.04
CA LEU A 65 3.34 3.78 -0.15
C LEU A 65 3.51 4.25 1.31
N ILE A 66 4.09 5.44 1.52
CA ILE A 66 4.19 6.07 2.85
C ILE A 66 2.79 6.35 3.41
N ASP A 67 1.91 6.93 2.60
CA ASP A 67 0.55 7.30 3.03
C ASP A 67 -0.28 6.05 3.35
N ALA A 68 -0.14 4.99 2.56
CA ALA A 68 -0.76 3.70 2.78
C ALA A 68 -0.30 3.06 4.10
N GLN A 69 1.01 3.09 4.40
CA GLN A 69 1.55 2.63 5.68
C GLN A 69 0.99 3.44 6.87
N ALA A 70 0.90 4.76 6.73
CA ALA A 70 0.34 5.62 7.78
C ALA A 70 -1.15 5.33 8.02
N LEU A 71 -1.91 5.03 6.96
CA LEU A 71 -3.30 4.64 7.05
C LEU A 71 -3.46 3.26 7.73
N ARG A 72 -2.62 2.28 7.38
CA ARG A 72 -2.56 0.96 8.04
C ARG A 72 -2.25 1.09 9.54
N THR A 73 -1.27 1.91 9.90
CA THR A 73 -0.93 2.15 11.31
C THR A 73 -2.12 2.75 12.05
N ARG A 74 -2.82 3.74 11.47
CA ARG A 74 -4.06 4.26 12.09
C ARG A 74 -5.13 3.19 12.26
N ALA A 75 -5.32 2.34 11.24
CA ALA A 75 -6.28 1.23 11.30
C ALA A 75 -5.99 0.20 12.41
N ASP A 76 -4.71 -0.03 12.72
CA ASP A 76 -4.27 -0.98 13.76
C ASP A 76 -4.41 -0.44 15.19
N TYR A 77 -4.27 0.88 15.39
CA TYR A 77 -4.22 1.48 16.72
C TYR A 77 -5.55 2.08 17.19
N ASP A 78 -6.48 2.38 16.28
CA ASP A 78 -7.78 2.92 16.67
C ASP A 78 -8.80 1.82 16.95
N ILE A 79 -9.47 1.91 18.10
CA ILE A 79 -10.59 1.00 18.47
C ILE A 79 -11.78 1.18 17.50
N TYR A 80 -11.87 2.36 16.87
CA TYR A 80 -12.83 2.68 15.80
C TYR A 80 -12.14 3.54 14.73
N PRO A 81 -11.43 2.93 13.76
CA PRO A 81 -10.63 3.70 12.81
C PRO A 81 -11.46 4.52 11.82
N ASN A 82 -12.81 4.36 11.84
CA ASN A 82 -13.78 5.10 11.02
C ASN A 82 -13.31 5.26 9.56
N LEU A 83 -12.67 4.21 9.00
CA LEU A 83 -12.19 4.23 7.63
C LEU A 83 -13.39 4.34 6.70
N SER A 84 -13.34 5.32 5.81
CA SER A 84 -14.43 5.58 4.89
C SER A 84 -14.33 4.68 3.67
N LYS A 85 -15.45 4.55 2.95
CA LYS A 85 -15.45 3.97 1.60
C LYS A 85 -14.43 4.66 0.68
N GLN A 86 -14.23 5.96 0.85
CA GLN A 86 -13.31 6.75 0.02
C GLN A 86 -11.84 6.36 0.28
N ASP A 87 -11.47 6.08 1.53
CA ASP A 87 -10.13 5.61 1.88
C ASP A 87 -9.84 4.24 1.24
N ALA A 88 -10.82 3.33 1.30
CA ALA A 88 -10.73 2.03 0.64
C ALA A 88 -10.57 2.17 -0.88
N GLN A 89 -11.40 3.01 -1.51
CA GLN A 89 -11.34 3.23 -2.97
C GLN A 89 -10.03 3.88 -3.40
N MET A 90 -9.51 4.83 -2.63
CA MET A 90 -8.22 5.47 -2.88
C MET A 90 -7.09 4.44 -2.85
N LEU A 91 -7.02 3.62 -1.81
CA LEU A 91 -5.98 2.59 -1.69
C LEU A 91 -6.07 1.53 -2.78
N ILE A 92 -7.29 1.11 -3.17
CA ILE A 92 -7.47 0.16 -4.28
C ILE A 92 -6.95 0.76 -5.59
N ALA A 93 -7.29 2.02 -5.89
CA ALA A 93 -6.80 2.69 -7.08
C ALA A 93 -5.26 2.83 -7.09
N GLN A 94 -4.65 3.10 -5.93
CA GLN A 94 -3.19 3.12 -5.79
C GLN A 94 -2.60 1.72 -6.02
N ALA A 95 -3.20 0.67 -5.47
CA ALA A 95 -2.75 -0.71 -5.67
C ALA A 95 -2.78 -1.12 -7.14
N ASP A 96 -3.84 -0.75 -7.87
CA ASP A 96 -3.96 -0.99 -9.30
C ASP A 96 -2.86 -0.26 -10.10
N ALA A 97 -2.55 0.99 -9.76
CA ALA A 97 -1.48 1.74 -10.39
C ALA A 97 -0.10 1.10 -10.15
N PHE A 98 0.17 0.64 -8.93
CA PHE A 98 1.38 -0.11 -8.59
C PHE A 98 1.50 -1.40 -9.38
N LEU A 99 0.41 -2.18 -9.47
CA LEU A 99 0.38 -3.43 -10.23
C LEU A 99 0.64 -3.20 -11.71
N ALA A 100 0.07 -2.14 -12.30
CA ALA A 100 0.30 -1.79 -13.70
C ALA A 100 1.79 -1.49 -13.97
N ILE A 101 2.41 -0.67 -13.13
CA ILE A 101 3.84 -0.35 -13.24
C ILE A 101 4.69 -1.60 -13.02
N ALA A 102 4.36 -2.41 -12.01
CA ALA A 102 5.09 -3.63 -11.74
C ALA A 102 5.06 -4.57 -12.95
N ARG A 103 3.91 -4.77 -13.58
CA ARG A 103 3.79 -5.58 -14.80
C ARG A 103 4.71 -5.09 -15.92
N GLN A 104 4.80 -3.77 -16.14
CA GLN A 104 5.72 -3.19 -17.13
C GLN A 104 7.19 -3.40 -16.77
N VAL A 105 7.53 -3.36 -15.48
CA VAL A 105 8.90 -3.64 -15.01
C VAL A 105 9.22 -5.12 -15.06
N PHE A 106 8.22 -6.02 -14.94
CA PHE A 106 8.38 -7.47 -14.94
C PHE A 106 8.48 -8.10 -16.34
N SER A 107 7.84 -7.52 -17.36
CA SER A 107 8.04 -7.84 -18.78
C SER A 107 9.46 -7.54 -19.26
#